data_AF-A0A9E1MVD9-F1
#
_entry.id   AF-A0A9E1MVD9-F1
#
_cell.length_a   1.000
_cell.length_b   1.000
_cell.length_c   1.000
_cell.angle_alpha   90.00
_cell.angle_beta   90.00
_cell.angle_gamma   90.00
#
_symmetry.space_group_name_H-M   'P 1'
#
loop_
_entity.id
_entity.type
_entity.pdbx_description
1 polymer ?
#
loop_
_entity_poly.entity_id
_entity_poly.type
_entity_poly.pdbx_seq_one_letter_code
_entity_poly.pdbx_strand_id
1 'polypeptide(L)'
;MSKTLSLLLLIPLLAGGCKKKVEEAPPIEEGPPPVKITLPSATYSGPKAGTANPGTINVTVGLRNNRPNMVNLRTVALQVYKGGKQICSGKDNPNIQVDPEARQTANIAINCHWVTFGGPEFTVKGVLTYVNHKDKEFEERIAEKTMTIK
;
A
#
# COMPACT_ATOMS: atom_id res chain seq x y z
N MET A 1 28.77 -40.41 -75.84
CA MET A 1 28.18 -39.99 -74.55
C MET A 1 28.24 -38.46 -74.53
N SER A 2 27.21 -37.74 -75.00
CA SER A 2 25.97 -37.33 -74.32
C SER A 2 26.16 -36.25 -73.23
N LYS A 3 25.58 -35.05 -73.52
CA LYS A 3 24.95 -34.05 -72.61
C LYS A 3 25.85 -33.07 -71.83
N THR A 4 25.92 -31.79 -72.25
CA THR A 4 25.09 -30.60 -71.94
C THR A 4 25.48 -29.83 -70.67
N LEU A 5 25.83 -28.56 -70.89
CA LEU A 5 25.38 -27.32 -70.21
C LEU A 5 24.86 -27.45 -68.77
N SER A 6 25.44 -26.68 -67.83
CA SER A 6 24.61 -25.83 -66.96
C SER A 6 25.40 -24.73 -66.24
N LEU A 7 24.87 -23.53 -66.40
CA LEU A 7 25.17 -22.27 -65.74
C LEU A 7 24.75 -22.36 -64.26
N LEU A 8 25.58 -21.92 -63.32
CA LEU A 8 25.17 -21.69 -61.92
C LEU A 8 25.41 -20.22 -61.58
N LEU A 9 24.37 -19.43 -61.83
CA LEU A 9 24.09 -18.15 -61.20
C LEU A 9 23.44 -18.44 -59.85
N LEU A 10 23.94 -17.90 -58.74
CA LEU A 10 23.07 -17.57 -57.61
C LEU A 10 23.59 -16.38 -56.78
N ILE A 11 22.64 -15.48 -56.57
CA ILE A 11 22.69 -14.08 -56.18
C ILE A 11 22.80 -13.95 -54.64
N PRO A 12 23.40 -12.85 -54.12
CA PRO A 12 23.31 -12.50 -52.70
C PRO A 12 21.97 -11.80 -52.41
N LEU A 13 21.19 -12.25 -51.42
CA LEU A 13 20.02 -11.50 -50.95
C LEU A 13 19.98 -11.41 -49.42
N LEU A 14 20.32 -10.20 -48.96
CA LEU A 14 19.57 -9.42 -47.98
C LEU A 14 19.26 -10.07 -46.63
N ALA A 15 20.26 -10.03 -45.74
CA ALA A 15 20.02 -9.91 -44.30
C ALA A 15 19.49 -8.48 -44.00
N GLY A 16 18.18 -8.30 -44.13
CA GLY A 16 17.47 -7.06 -43.76
C GLY A 16 16.20 -7.41 -43.02
N GLY A 17 16.33 -8.10 -41.89
CA GLY A 17 15.21 -8.55 -41.08
C GLY A 17 14.33 -7.39 -40.62
N CYS A 18 13.03 -7.52 -40.89
CA CYS A 18 11.97 -6.67 -40.35
C CYS A 18 12.10 -6.56 -38.82
N LYS A 19 12.50 -5.39 -38.32
CA LYS A 19 12.21 -5.01 -36.94
C LYS A 19 10.71 -4.79 -36.85
N LYS A 20 9.96 -5.81 -36.41
CA LYS A 20 8.63 -5.61 -35.84
C LYS A 20 8.81 -4.54 -34.76
N LYS A 21 8.16 -3.38 -34.94
CA LYS A 21 7.92 -2.43 -33.86
C LYS A 21 7.33 -3.27 -32.72
N VAL A 22 8.07 -3.40 -31.63
CA VAL A 22 7.50 -3.84 -30.36
C VAL A 22 6.48 -2.78 -30.04
N GLU A 23 5.21 -3.13 -30.19
CA GLU A 23 4.11 -2.33 -29.68
C GLU A 23 4.33 -2.22 -28.19
N GLU A 24 4.83 -1.07 -27.76
CA GLU A 24 4.97 -0.72 -26.37
C GLU A 24 3.57 -0.83 -25.79
N ALA A 25 3.38 -1.80 -24.87
CA ALA A 25 2.08 -2.06 -24.29
C ALA A 25 1.49 -0.73 -23.80
N PRO A 26 0.20 -0.45 -24.07
CA PRO A 26 -0.40 0.83 -23.72
C PRO A 26 -0.14 1.10 -22.23
N PRO A 27 0.16 2.36 -21.85
CA PRO A 27 0.39 2.73 -20.46
C PRO A 27 -0.77 2.17 -19.63
N ILE A 28 -0.41 1.37 -18.63
CA ILE A 28 -1.36 0.75 -17.71
C ILE A 28 -2.22 1.90 -17.18
N GLU A 29 -3.51 1.94 -17.56
CA GLU A 29 -4.44 2.90 -16.98
C GLU A 29 -4.30 2.84 -15.46
N GLU A 30 -3.81 3.92 -14.86
CA GLU A 30 -3.88 4.13 -13.42
C GLU A 30 -5.36 4.19 -13.06
N GLY A 31 -5.90 3.01 -12.73
CA GLY A 31 -7.28 2.86 -12.33
C GLY A 31 -7.62 3.73 -11.10
N PRO A 32 -8.93 3.88 -10.82
CA PRO A 32 -9.47 4.82 -9.84
C PRO A 32 -8.79 4.71 -8.46
N PRO A 33 -8.83 5.81 -7.67
CA PRO A 33 -8.00 5.99 -6.49
C PRO A 33 -8.08 4.80 -5.52
N PRO A 34 -6.96 4.52 -4.83
CA PRO A 34 -6.77 3.37 -3.97
C PRO A 34 -7.78 3.39 -2.81
N VAL A 35 -7.92 2.25 -2.14
CA VAL A 35 -8.77 2.08 -0.96
C VAL A 35 -8.79 3.36 -0.11
N LYS A 36 -9.96 3.97 0.11
CA LYS A 36 -10.05 5.20 0.92
C LYS A 36 -9.85 4.85 2.38
N ILE A 37 -8.95 5.56 3.05
CA ILE A 37 -8.62 5.33 4.45
C ILE A 37 -9.14 6.47 5.33
N THR A 38 -9.70 6.10 6.47
CA THR A 38 -10.13 7.04 7.50
C THR A 38 -9.63 6.58 8.85
N LEU A 39 -9.35 7.54 9.73
CA LEU A 39 -9.07 7.28 11.15
C LEU A 39 -10.22 7.88 11.97
N PRO A 40 -11.31 7.13 12.24
CA PRO A 40 -12.49 7.64 12.95
C PRO A 40 -12.28 7.84 14.45
N SER A 41 -11.42 7.04 15.09
CA SER A 41 -11.23 7.08 16.55
C SER A 41 -9.88 6.52 16.96
N ALA A 42 -9.42 6.96 18.12
CA ALA A 42 -8.33 6.32 18.84
C ALA A 42 -8.61 6.29 20.34
N THR A 43 -8.18 5.22 20.99
CA THR A 43 -8.22 5.06 22.45
C THR A 43 -6.82 4.77 22.97
N TYR A 44 -6.62 5.00 24.26
CA TYR A 44 -5.36 4.70 24.93
C TYR A 44 -5.59 3.73 26.07
N SER A 45 -4.73 2.71 26.14
CA SER A 45 -4.70 1.71 27.21
C SER A 45 -3.33 1.76 27.86
N GLY A 46 -3.25 2.28 29.08
CA GLY A 46 -2.01 2.39 29.82
C GLY A 46 -2.19 3.25 31.06
N PRO A 47 -1.11 3.47 31.84
CA PRO A 47 -1.16 4.31 33.01
C PRO A 47 -1.56 5.73 32.66
N LYS A 48 -2.22 6.42 33.61
CA LYS A 48 -2.80 7.74 33.42
C LYS A 48 -1.79 8.69 32.75
N ALA A 49 -2.29 9.46 31.77
CA ALA A 49 -1.55 10.50 31.07
C ALA A 49 -0.75 11.35 32.06
N GLY A 50 0.55 11.54 31.82
CA GLY A 50 1.47 12.19 32.77
C GLY A 50 2.47 11.27 33.47
N THR A 51 2.34 9.95 33.36
CA THR A 51 3.33 8.98 33.91
C THR A 51 4.11 8.31 32.77
N ALA A 52 5.43 8.22 32.91
CA ALA A 52 6.29 7.57 31.91
C ALA A 52 6.24 6.05 32.08
N ASN A 53 5.25 5.41 31.45
CA ASN A 53 5.06 3.96 31.49
C ASN A 53 4.63 3.45 30.10
N PRO A 54 4.79 2.15 29.81
CA PRO A 54 4.28 1.58 28.58
C PRO A 54 2.76 1.72 28.48
N GLY A 55 2.27 2.08 27.30
CA GLY A 55 0.85 2.12 26.96
C GLY A 55 0.64 1.77 25.50
N THR A 56 -0.62 1.56 25.11
CA THR A 56 -0.99 1.20 23.74
C THR A 56 -2.02 2.19 23.23
N ILE A 57 -1.77 2.79 22.07
CA ILE A 57 -2.81 3.52 21.33
C ILE A 57 -3.48 2.53 20.40
N ASN A 58 -4.79 2.36 20.53
CA ASN A 58 -5.59 1.61 19.59
C ASN A 58 -6.22 2.58 18.60
N VAL A 59 -5.78 2.55 17.34
CA VAL A 59 -6.34 3.37 16.26
C VAL A 59 -7.33 2.53 15.46
N THR A 60 -8.57 2.99 15.37
CA THR A 60 -9.52 2.43 14.41
C THR A 60 -9.18 2.97 13.03
N VAL A 61 -8.99 2.06 12.08
CA VAL A 61 -8.74 2.34 10.66
C VAL A 61 -9.98 1.91 9.88
N GLY A 62 -10.65 2.84 9.24
CA GLY A 62 -11.74 2.57 8.31
C GLY A 62 -11.21 2.47 6.89
N LEU A 63 -11.61 1.40 6.20
CA LEU A 63 -11.24 1.06 4.83
C LEU A 63 -12.50 1.12 3.97
N ARG A 64 -12.41 1.76 2.80
CA ARG A 64 -13.44 1.66 1.77
C ARG A 64 -12.81 1.22 0.46
N ASN A 65 -13.16 0.02 0.01
CA ASN A 65 -12.68 -0.50 -1.27
C ASN A 65 -13.50 0.13 -2.40
N ASN A 66 -12.92 1.05 -3.16
CA ASN A 66 -13.59 1.62 -4.34
C ASN A 66 -13.17 0.90 -5.63
N ARG A 67 -12.57 -0.29 -5.53
CA ARG A 67 -12.20 -1.12 -6.68
C ARG A 67 -13.31 -2.13 -6.99
N PRO A 68 -13.44 -2.54 -8.27
CA PRO A 68 -14.41 -3.55 -8.68
C PRO A 68 -14.02 -4.98 -8.25
N ASN A 69 -12.85 -5.15 -7.63
CA ASN A 69 -12.35 -6.44 -7.18
C ASN A 69 -12.00 -6.39 -5.69
N MET A 70 -12.01 -7.55 -5.05
CA MET A 70 -11.56 -7.72 -3.68
C MET A 70 -10.11 -7.26 -3.51
N VAL A 71 -9.82 -6.67 -2.35
CA VAL A 71 -8.47 -6.33 -1.91
C VAL A 71 -8.20 -6.97 -0.55
N ASN A 72 -6.95 -7.28 -0.28
CA ASN A 72 -6.53 -7.80 1.02
C ASN A 72 -5.52 -6.83 1.65
N LEU A 73 -5.89 -6.23 2.78
CA LEU A 73 -5.02 -5.41 3.59
C LEU A 73 -4.00 -6.29 4.32
N ARG A 74 -2.73 -6.19 3.91
CA ARG A 74 -1.64 -7.02 4.43
C ARG A 74 -0.93 -6.38 5.59
N THR A 75 -0.68 -5.08 5.51
CA THR A 75 0.11 -4.37 6.51
C THR A 75 -0.50 -3.01 6.82
N VAL A 76 -0.47 -2.63 8.08
CA VAL A 76 -0.71 -1.26 8.54
C VAL A 76 0.47 -0.83 9.41
N ALA A 77 1.19 0.19 8.97
CA ALA A 77 2.28 0.81 9.73
C ALA A 77 1.90 2.24 10.10
N LEU A 78 1.82 2.53 11.41
CA LEU A 78 1.44 3.83 11.94
C LEU A 78 2.57 4.42 12.78
N GLN A 79 2.73 5.73 12.69
CA GLN A 79 3.66 6.55 13.46
C GLN A 79 2.86 7.62 14.18
N VAL A 80 3.11 7.75 15.48
CA VAL A 80 2.42 8.71 16.37
C VAL A 80 3.39 9.82 16.72
N TYR A 81 2.92 11.06 16.60
CA TYR A 81 3.66 12.27 16.88
C TYR A 81 2.98 13.12 17.94
N LYS A 82 3.79 13.84 18.73
CA LYS A 82 3.34 14.87 19.66
C LYS A 82 4.32 16.04 19.58
N GLY A 83 3.80 17.24 19.35
CA GLY A 83 4.63 18.44 19.18
C GLY A 83 5.69 18.31 18.08
N GLY A 84 5.38 17.60 16.99
CA GLY A 84 6.30 17.34 15.88
C GLY A 84 7.32 16.21 16.12
N LYS A 85 7.44 15.68 17.34
CA LYS A 85 8.34 14.55 17.65
C LYS A 85 7.59 13.22 17.53
N GLN A 86 8.18 12.26 16.82
CA GLN A 86 7.68 10.88 16.84
C GLN A 86 7.87 10.28 18.23
N ILE A 87 6.80 9.75 18.80
CA ILE A 87 6.78 9.19 20.15
C ILE A 87 6.47 7.70 20.16
N CYS A 88 5.72 7.19 19.17
CA CYS A 88 5.46 5.77 19.02
C CYS A 88 5.42 5.36 17.55
N SER A 89 5.61 4.08 17.30
CA SER A 89 5.31 3.48 16.00
C SER A 89 4.82 2.05 16.20
N GLY A 90 3.88 1.62 15.36
CA GLY A 90 3.31 0.29 15.38
C GLY A 90 3.20 -0.24 13.96
N LYS A 91 3.39 -1.54 13.80
CA LYS A 91 3.13 -2.24 12.55
C LYS A 91 2.32 -3.48 12.88
N ASP A 92 1.25 -3.69 12.13
CA ASP A 92 0.41 -4.88 12.25
C ASP A 92 0.16 -5.48 10.86
N ASN A 93 -0.14 -6.77 10.81
CA ASN A 93 -0.40 -7.53 9.60
C ASN A 93 -1.79 -8.19 9.64
N PRO A 94 -2.87 -7.41 9.51
CA PRO A 94 -4.20 -7.88 9.89
C PRO A 94 -4.81 -8.87 8.88
N ASN A 95 -4.27 -8.96 7.66
CA ASN A 95 -4.72 -9.87 6.60
C ASN A 95 -6.25 -9.83 6.37
N ILE A 96 -6.79 -8.63 6.17
CA ILE A 96 -8.23 -8.38 6.07
C ILE A 96 -8.66 -8.32 4.60
N GLN A 97 -9.60 -9.17 4.21
CA GLN A 97 -10.24 -9.11 2.90
C GLN A 97 -11.38 -8.09 2.91
N VAL A 98 -11.35 -7.15 1.96
CA VAL A 98 -12.37 -6.13 1.75
C VAL A 98 -12.99 -6.35 0.38
N ASP A 99 -14.27 -6.73 0.36
CA ASP A 99 -15.04 -6.94 -0.86
C ASP A 99 -15.15 -5.68 -1.72
N PRO A 100 -15.46 -5.81 -3.03
CA PRO A 100 -15.74 -4.67 -3.89
C PRO A 100 -16.79 -3.73 -3.28
N GLU A 101 -16.55 -2.42 -3.35
CA GLU A 101 -17.46 -1.36 -2.85
C GLU A 101 -17.76 -1.38 -1.34
N ALA A 102 -17.22 -2.36 -0.61
CA ALA A 102 -17.49 -2.57 0.80
C ALA A 102 -16.72 -1.58 1.68
N ARG A 103 -17.19 -1.47 2.92
CA ARG A 103 -16.56 -0.72 4.00
C ARG A 103 -16.25 -1.68 5.14
N GLN A 104 -15.07 -1.51 5.73
CA GLN A 104 -14.65 -2.32 6.86
C GLN A 104 -13.83 -1.48 7.83
N THR A 105 -13.78 -1.92 9.09
CA THR A 105 -12.94 -1.33 10.12
C THR A 105 -11.97 -2.35 10.67
N ALA A 106 -10.78 -1.89 11.00
CA ALA A 106 -9.75 -2.64 11.69
C ALA A 106 -9.27 -1.82 12.89
N ASN A 107 -8.94 -2.47 14.00
CA ASN A 107 -8.31 -1.80 15.14
C ASN A 107 -6.83 -2.17 15.15
N ILE A 108 -5.97 -1.16 15.12
CA ILE A 108 -4.52 -1.32 15.05
C ILE A 108 -3.94 -0.85 16.38
N ALA A 109 -3.27 -1.77 17.07
CA ALA A 109 -2.59 -1.48 18.32
C ALA A 109 -1.17 -0.93 18.04
N ILE A 110 -0.87 0.23 18.61
CA ILE A 110 0.43 0.90 18.56
C ILE A 110 1.02 0.89 19.96
N ASN A 111 2.01 0.04 20.19
CA ASN A 111 2.69 -0.03 21.48
C ASN A 111 3.64 1.16 21.65
N CYS A 112 3.31 2.01 22.61
CA CYS A 112 4.09 3.16 23.03
C CYS A 112 4.93 2.78 24.25
N HIS A 113 6.23 2.56 24.06
CA HIS A 113 7.14 2.33 25.18
C HIS A 113 7.59 3.66 25.78
N TRP A 114 7.36 3.84 27.09
CA TRP A 114 7.91 4.97 27.87
C TRP A 114 7.50 6.36 27.36
N VAL A 115 6.21 6.56 27.07
CA VAL A 115 5.72 7.83 26.53
C VAL A 115 4.78 8.52 27.50
N THR A 116 5.16 9.73 27.92
CA THR A 116 4.24 10.62 28.63
C THR A 116 3.40 11.39 27.63
N PHE A 117 2.12 11.03 27.52
CA PHE A 117 1.16 11.84 26.77
C PHE A 117 0.79 13.09 27.57
N GLY A 118 1.39 14.23 27.21
CA GLY A 118 1.09 15.55 27.80
C GLY A 118 -0.23 16.15 27.31
N GLY A 119 -1.32 15.37 27.34
CA GLY A 119 -2.66 15.78 26.88
C GLY A 119 -3.29 14.79 25.89
N PRO A 120 -4.57 14.98 25.53
CA PRO A 120 -5.35 13.99 24.78
C PRO A 120 -5.08 14.00 23.27
N GLU A 121 -4.51 15.08 22.73
CA GLU A 121 -4.28 15.21 21.28
C GLU A 121 -2.93 14.64 20.84
N PHE A 122 -2.89 14.03 19.67
CA PHE A 122 -1.67 13.56 19.02
C PHE A 122 -1.90 13.51 17.51
N THR A 123 -0.83 13.29 16.76
CA THR A 123 -0.90 13.25 15.30
C THR A 123 -0.47 11.87 14.81
N VAL A 124 -1.13 11.35 13.78
CA VAL A 124 -0.82 10.05 13.17
C VAL A 124 -0.42 10.24 11.72
N LYS A 125 0.61 9.49 11.30
CA LYS A 125 0.98 9.23 9.90
C LYS A 125 1.10 7.74 9.70
N GLY A 126 1.05 7.27 8.46
CA GLY A 126 1.27 5.86 8.22
C GLY A 126 1.25 5.45 6.77
N VAL A 127 1.45 4.15 6.57
CA VAL A 127 1.36 3.48 5.28
C VAL A 127 0.56 2.21 5.47
N LEU A 128 -0.35 1.95 4.54
CA LEU A 128 -1.07 0.69 4.42
C LEU A 128 -0.63 0.00 3.14
N THR A 129 -0.43 -1.30 3.23
CA THR A 129 -0.09 -2.13 2.09
C THR A 129 -1.23 -3.10 1.85
N TYR A 130 -1.78 -3.10 0.63
CA TYR A 130 -2.83 -4.02 0.23
C TYR A 130 -2.48 -4.70 -1.09
N VAL A 131 -2.90 -5.95 -1.26
CA VAL A 131 -2.80 -6.69 -2.53
C VAL A 131 -4.18 -6.85 -3.15
N ASN A 132 -4.23 -6.82 -4.47
CA ASN A 132 -5.45 -7.13 -5.21
C ASN A 132 -5.53 -8.63 -5.57
N HIS A 133 -6.62 -9.03 -6.24
CA HIS A 133 -6.83 -10.39 -6.76
C HIS A 133 -5.78 -10.91 -7.77
N LYS A 134 -4.85 -10.06 -8.25
CA LYS A 134 -3.74 -10.44 -9.13
C LYS A 134 -2.40 -10.46 -8.40
N ASP A 135 -2.43 -10.46 -7.07
CA ASP A 135 -1.26 -10.37 -6.19
C ASP A 135 -0.38 -9.14 -6.43
N LYS A 136 -0.93 -8.09 -7.05
CA LYS A 136 -0.23 -6.81 -7.19
C LYS A 136 -0.35 -6.05 -5.89
N GLU A 137 0.80 -5.68 -5.33
CA GLU A 137 0.90 -4.89 -4.12
C GLU A 137 0.74 -3.40 -4.42
N PHE A 138 0.10 -2.70 -3.50
CA PHE A 138 -0.09 -1.26 -3.52
C PHE A 138 0.12 -0.71 -2.12
N GLU A 139 0.68 0.50 -2.07
CA GLU A 139 0.81 1.27 -0.85
C GLU A 139 -0.11 2.48 -0.89
N GLU A 140 -0.77 2.76 0.23
CA GLU A 140 -1.52 3.99 0.44
C GLU A 140 -0.99 4.69 1.68
N ARG A 141 -0.68 5.98 1.54
CA ARG A 141 -0.15 6.80 2.63
C ARG A 141 -1.28 7.47 3.39
N ILE A 142 -1.29 7.31 4.71
CA ILE A 142 -2.11 8.14 5.59
C ILE A 142 -1.39 9.48 5.76
N ALA A 143 -1.98 10.51 5.18
CA ALA A 143 -1.58 11.90 5.44
C ALA A 143 -1.63 12.21 6.94
N GLU A 144 -0.82 13.18 7.36
CA GLU A 144 -0.79 13.64 8.74
C GLU A 144 -2.20 14.00 9.22
N LYS A 145 -2.66 13.35 10.31
CA LYS A 145 -3.97 13.61 10.88
C LYS A 145 -3.90 13.75 12.39
N THR A 146 -4.41 14.87 12.90
CA THR A 146 -4.59 15.08 14.33
C THR A 146 -5.77 14.26 14.83
N MET A 147 -5.57 13.56 15.95
CA MET A 147 -6.53 12.72 16.64
C MET A 147 -6.57 13.09 18.12
N THR A 148 -7.69 12.80 18.76
CA THR A 148 -7.89 12.98 20.19
C THR A 148 -8.17 11.62 20.81
N ILE A 149 -7.45 11.27 21.87
CA ILE A 149 -7.73 10.11 22.72
C ILE A 149 -9.11 10.32 23.35
N LYS A 150 -10.03 9.39 23.10
CA LYS A 150 -11.32 9.33 23.77
C LYS A 150 -11.24 8.57 25.09
#